data_AF-A0A7G9SE51-F1
#
_entry.id   AF-A0A7G9SE51-F1
#
_cell.length_a   1.000
_cell.length_b   1.000
_cell.length_c   1.000
_cell.angle_alpha   90.00
_cell.angle_beta   90.00
_cell.angle_gamma   90.00
#
_symmetry.space_group_name_H-M   'P 1'
#
loop_
_entity.id
_entity.type
_entity.pdbx_description
1 polymer ?
#
loop_
_entity_poly.entity_id
_entity_poly.type
_entity_poly.pdbx_seq_one_letter_code
_entity_poly.pdbx_strand_id
1 'polypeptide(L)'
;MLTGEGTVTVYYLATGSGLDANNLANYTSLAGSYAADGSNLNKLLSGGTFDGFAIVTNNPIAFFEIKQMTYNGVTAPPVPEPGTWAMMLLGFGAIGYGMRRRRSNGTVMQIA
;
A
#
# COMPACT_ATOMS: atom_id res chain seq x y z
N MET A 1 -0.33 -26.82 8.19
CA MET A 1 0.31 -27.35 9.42
C MET A 1 1.67 -27.94 9.03
N LEU A 2 2.72 -27.80 9.84
CA LEU A 2 4.02 -28.42 9.55
C LEU A 2 4.12 -29.76 10.29
N THR A 3 4.75 -30.79 9.72
CA THR A 3 5.11 -31.99 10.49
C THR A 3 6.56 -32.39 10.24
N GLY A 4 7.25 -32.80 11.30
CA GLY A 4 8.65 -33.23 11.30
C GLY A 4 9.47 -32.56 12.41
N GLU A 5 10.76 -32.90 12.54
CA GLU A 5 11.67 -32.28 13.53
C GLU A 5 12.38 -31.01 13.02
N GLY A 6 11.88 -30.44 11.92
CA GLY A 6 12.49 -29.30 11.25
C GLY A 6 12.09 -27.94 11.81
N THR A 7 12.73 -26.89 11.29
CA THR A 7 12.36 -25.50 11.57
C THR A 7 12.08 -24.75 10.27
N VAL A 8 10.99 -23.98 10.24
CA VAL A 8 10.65 -23.04 9.17
C VAL A 8 10.89 -21.61 9.62
N THR A 9 11.47 -20.80 8.75
CA THR A 9 11.54 -19.34 8.94
C THR A 9 10.86 -18.65 7.75
N VAL A 10 10.06 -17.62 8.06
CA VAL A 10 9.35 -16.82 7.04
C VAL A 10 10.06 -15.48 6.91
N TYR A 11 10.31 -15.06 5.67
CA TYR A 11 10.96 -13.80 5.35
C TYR A 11 10.10 -12.95 4.41
N TYR A 12 10.33 -11.64 4.40
CA TYR A 12 9.69 -10.68 3.51
C TYR A 12 10.71 -9.71 2.92
N LEU A 13 10.41 -9.22 1.71
CA LEU A 13 11.15 -8.13 1.09
C LEU A 13 10.29 -6.88 1.14
N ALA A 14 10.75 -5.83 1.82
CA ALA A 14 10.03 -4.57 1.91
C ALA A 14 9.86 -3.92 0.53
N THR A 15 8.70 -3.31 0.29
CA THR A 15 8.44 -2.62 -0.97
C THR A 15 9.39 -1.46 -1.18
N GLY A 16 9.88 -1.31 -2.41
CA GLY A 16 10.75 -0.20 -2.78
C GLY A 16 12.17 -0.32 -2.20
N SER A 17 12.55 -1.50 -1.70
CA SER A 17 13.90 -1.78 -1.24
C SER A 17 14.96 -1.63 -2.35
N GLY A 18 14.55 -1.69 -3.62
CA GLY A 18 15.47 -1.64 -4.77
C GLY A 18 16.42 -2.85 -4.82
N LEU A 19 16.15 -3.87 -4.00
CA LEU A 19 16.93 -5.09 -3.89
C LEU A 19 16.29 -6.19 -4.74
N ASP A 20 17.13 -7.07 -5.28
CA ASP A 20 16.68 -8.17 -6.13
C ASP A 20 15.81 -9.16 -5.33
N ALA A 21 14.56 -9.35 -5.77
CA ALA A 21 13.61 -10.27 -5.16
C ALA A 21 13.96 -11.76 -5.32
N ASN A 22 14.95 -12.09 -6.17
CA ASN A 22 15.43 -13.46 -6.36
C ASN A 22 16.56 -13.85 -5.41
N ASN A 23 17.13 -12.90 -4.66
CA ASN A 23 18.19 -13.17 -3.70
C ASN A 23 17.64 -13.19 -2.27
N LEU A 24 17.58 -14.38 -1.67
CA LEU A 24 17.04 -14.60 -0.33
C LEU A 24 17.77 -13.77 0.76
N ALA A 25 19.05 -13.44 0.55
CA ALA A 25 19.83 -12.61 1.49
C ALA A 25 19.27 -11.19 1.68
N ASN A 26 18.43 -10.72 0.75
CA ASN A 26 17.79 -9.41 0.81
C ASN A 26 16.51 -9.42 1.65
N TYR A 27 16.00 -10.60 2.01
CA TYR A 27 14.75 -10.71 2.75
C TYR A 27 15.00 -10.61 4.26
N THR A 28 14.12 -9.89 4.95
CA THR A 28 14.13 -9.76 6.41
C THR A 28 13.22 -10.81 7.03
N SER A 29 13.61 -11.45 8.13
CA SER A 29 12.76 -12.45 8.79
C SER A 29 11.50 -11.79 9.36
N LEU A 30 10.31 -12.24 8.92
CA LEU A 30 9.02 -11.72 9.37
C LEU A 30 8.76 -12.08 10.83
N ALA A 31 9.21 -13.27 11.24
CA ALA A 31 9.50 -13.60 12.62
C ALA A 31 10.31 -14.90 12.66
N GLY A 32 11.03 -15.11 13.76
CA GLY A 32 12.08 -16.13 13.90
C GLY A 32 11.64 -17.56 13.60
N SER A 33 12.62 -18.45 13.62
CA SER A 33 12.51 -19.89 13.38
C SER A 33 11.41 -20.60 14.20
N TYR A 34 10.52 -21.35 13.53
CA TYR A 34 9.42 -22.11 14.13
C TYR A 34 9.60 -23.62 13.98
N ALA A 35 9.41 -24.37 15.07
CA ALA A 35 9.42 -25.83 15.06
C ALA A 35 8.27 -26.40 14.21
N ALA A 36 8.53 -27.51 13.53
CA ALA A 36 7.57 -28.23 12.69
C ALA A 36 6.61 -29.14 13.51
N ASP A 37 6.04 -28.59 14.59
CA ASP A 37 5.31 -29.33 15.62
C ASP A 37 3.79 -29.51 15.36
N GLY A 38 3.30 -29.17 14.16
CA GLY A 38 1.88 -29.23 13.82
C GLY A 38 1.07 -27.97 14.14
N SER A 39 1.65 -26.98 14.84
CA SER A 39 0.95 -25.76 15.22
C SER A 39 0.51 -24.91 14.02
N ASN A 40 -0.67 -24.30 14.11
CA ASN A 40 -1.11 -23.29 13.14
C ASN A 40 -0.43 -21.95 13.50
N LEU A 41 0.49 -21.49 12.67
CA LEU A 41 1.16 -20.20 12.84
C LEU A 41 0.38 -19.13 12.07
N ASN A 42 -0.23 -18.17 12.79
CA ASN A 42 -0.74 -16.96 12.17
C ASN A 42 0.32 -15.85 12.26
N LYS A 43 0.77 -15.34 11.11
CA LYS A 43 1.81 -14.32 11.04
C LYS A 43 1.30 -13.16 10.20
N LEU A 44 1.23 -11.99 10.83
CA LEU A 44 0.78 -10.75 10.22
C LEU A 44 1.99 -9.84 10.02
N LEU A 45 2.25 -9.44 8.78
CA LEU A 45 3.05 -8.25 8.50
C LEU A 45 2.11 -7.04 8.59
N SER A 46 2.36 -6.17 9.56
CA SER A 46 1.54 -4.98 9.83
C SER A 46 2.40 -3.72 9.73
N GLY A 47 1.85 -2.63 9.19
CA GLY A 47 2.52 -1.33 9.12
C GLY A 47 3.48 -1.12 7.94
N GLY A 48 3.49 -2.01 6.94
CA GLY A 48 4.29 -1.84 5.72
C GLY A 48 3.80 -2.70 4.55
N THR A 49 4.21 -2.35 3.32
CA THR A 49 4.00 -3.17 2.12
C THR A 49 5.24 -4.02 1.83
N PHE A 50 5.05 -5.15 1.15
CA PHE A 50 6.13 -6.06 0.76
C PHE A 50 5.99 -6.45 -0.70
N ASP A 51 7.14 -6.63 -1.37
CA ASP A 51 7.20 -7.03 -2.79
C ASP A 51 7.37 -8.54 -2.95
N GLY A 52 7.78 -9.24 -1.89
CA GLY A 52 7.97 -10.69 -1.91
C GLY A 52 7.92 -11.32 -0.52
N PHE A 53 7.62 -12.61 -0.48
CA PHE A 53 7.74 -13.46 0.70
C PHE A 53 8.54 -14.71 0.36
N ALA A 54 9.34 -15.20 1.29
CA ALA A 54 10.11 -16.42 1.16
C ALA A 54 9.95 -17.30 2.40
N ILE A 55 9.95 -18.61 2.20
CA ILE A 55 9.80 -19.58 3.27
C ILE A 55 10.96 -20.57 3.14
N VAL A 56 11.75 -20.68 4.20
CA VAL A 56 13.03 -21.38 4.16
C VAL A 56 13.10 -22.34 5.31
N THR A 57 13.60 -23.54 5.03
CA THR A 57 13.97 -24.53 6.03
C THR A 57 15.42 -24.93 5.85
N ASN A 58 16.13 -25.08 6.95
CA ASN A 58 17.50 -25.61 6.95
C ASN A 58 17.53 -27.10 7.31
N ASN A 59 16.38 -27.65 7.70
CA ASN A 59 16.17 -29.05 8.04
C ASN A 59 15.15 -29.67 7.07
N PRO A 60 15.23 -30.99 6.84
CA PRO A 60 14.20 -31.71 6.11
C PRO A 60 12.84 -31.55 6.78
N ILE A 61 11.83 -31.17 6.00
CA ILE A 61 10.43 -31.14 6.41
C ILE A 61 9.64 -32.03 5.46
N ALA A 62 8.69 -32.82 5.99
CA ALA A 62 7.91 -33.74 5.18
C ALA A 62 6.88 -32.98 4.31
N PHE A 63 6.25 -31.96 4.90
CA PHE A 63 5.36 -31.07 4.18
C PHE A 63 5.23 -29.70 4.85
N PHE A 64 5.00 -28.69 4.03
CA PHE A 64 4.64 -27.34 4.44
C PHE A 64 3.33 -26.95 3.76
N GLU A 65 2.39 -26.42 4.54
CA GLU A 65 1.06 -26.06 4.05
C GLU A 65 0.66 -24.68 4.55
N ILE A 66 0.31 -23.81 3.61
CA ILE A 66 -0.30 -22.50 3.87
C ILE A 66 -1.81 -22.65 3.75
N LYS A 67 -2.50 -22.64 4.89
CA LYS A 67 -3.97 -22.79 4.92
C LYS A 67 -4.71 -21.56 4.43
N GLN A 68 -4.18 -20.38 4.71
CA GLN A 68 -4.81 -19.11 4.37
C GLN A 68 -3.73 -18.05 4.17
N MET A 69 -3.91 -17.27 3.11
CA MET A 69 -3.26 -15.97 2.95
C MET A 69 -4.36 -14.92 2.91
N THR A 70 -4.21 -13.86 3.69
CA THR A 70 -5.15 -12.74 3.68
C THR A 70 -4.38 -11.45 3.50
N TYR A 71 -4.83 -10.67 2.52
CA TYR A 71 -4.35 -9.33 2.25
C TYR A 71 -5.47 -8.36 2.64
N ASN A 72 -5.15 -7.40 3.50
CA ASN A 72 -6.04 -6.28 3.77
C ASN A 72 -5.59 -5.13 2.87
N GLY A 73 -6.39 -4.82 1.85
CA GLY A 73 -6.00 -3.81 0.89
C GLY A 73 -5.95 -2.42 1.48
N VAL A 74 -4.87 -1.70 1.16
CA VAL A 74 -4.81 -0.26 1.41
C VAL A 74 -5.71 0.39 0.37
N THR A 75 -6.83 0.95 0.80
CA THR A 75 -7.67 1.73 -0.10
C THR A 75 -6.91 3.00 -0.49
N ALA A 76 -6.76 3.22 -1.80
CA ALA A 76 -6.28 4.50 -2.28
C ALA A 76 -7.18 5.62 -1.71
N PRO A 77 -6.61 6.79 -1.36
CA PRO A 77 -7.43 7.91 -0.94
C PRO A 77 -8.47 8.20 -2.03
N PRO A 78 -9.74 8.42 -1.66
CA PRO A 78 -10.80 8.63 -2.63
C PRO A 78 -10.46 9.87 -3.46
N VAL A 79 -10.31 9.68 -4.77
CA VAL A 79 -10.24 10.78 -5.72
C VAL A 79 -11.65 11.35 -5.92
N PRO A 80 -11.82 12.68 -5.92
CA PRO A 80 -13.13 13.28 -6.19
C PRO A 80 -13.70 12.78 -7.52
N GLU A 81 -15.00 12.53 -7.55
CA GLU A 81 -15.68 12.07 -8.77
C GLU A 81 -15.57 13.12 -9.88
N PRO A 82 -15.61 12.72 -11.17
CA PRO A 82 -15.61 13.68 -12.28
C PRO A 82 -16.65 14.80 -12.15
N GLY A 83 -17.81 14.51 -11.55
CA GLY A 83 -18.83 15.50 -11.23
C GLY A 83 -18.39 16.51 -10.16
N THR A 84 -17.64 16.08 -9.15
CA THR A 84 -17.06 16.98 -8.14
C THR A 84 -16.07 17.94 -8.78
N TRP A 85 -15.22 17.46 -9.70
CA TRP A 85 -14.33 18.33 -10.48
C TRP A 85 -15.11 19.35 -11.30
N ALA A 86 -16.16 18.90 -11.98
CA ALA A 86 -17.03 19.78 -12.76
C ALA A 86 -17.69 20.86 -11.87
N MET A 87 -18.19 20.48 -10.69
CA MET A 87 -18.81 21.42 -9.73
C MET A 87 -17.81 22.44 -9.19
N MET A 88 -16.58 22.02 -8.87
CA MET A 88 -15.51 22.93 -8.46
C MET A 88 -15.17 23.93 -9.58
N LEU A 89 -14.98 23.43 -10.80
CA LEU A 89 -14.70 24.27 -11.97
C LEU A 89 -15.84 25.25 -12.26
N LEU A 90 -17.09 24.81 -12.14
CA LEU A 90 -18.26 25.67 -12.29
C LEU A 90 -18.26 26.76 -11.22
N GLY A 91 -18.05 26.41 -9.94
CA GLY A 91 -17.98 27.37 -8.85
C GLY A 91 -16.88 28.42 -9.05
N PHE A 92 -15.66 27.99 -9.39
CA PHE A 92 -14.55 28.91 -9.70
C PHE A 92 -14.83 29.76 -10.94
N GLY A 93 -15.44 29.18 -11.97
CA GLY A 93 -15.86 29.90 -13.18
C GLY A 93 -16.89 30.98 -12.88
N ALA A 94 -17.89 30.70 -12.05
CA ALA A 94 -18.92 31.65 -11.64
C ALA A 94 -18.32 32.82 -10.84
N ILE A 95 -17.40 32.55 -9.92
CA ILE A 95 -16.69 33.58 -9.15
C ILE A 95 -15.84 34.45 -10.08
N GLY A 96 -15.03 33.84 -10.94
CA GLY A 96 -14.20 34.54 -11.93
C GLY A 96 -15.02 35.44 -12.86
N TYR A 97 -16.16 34.92 -13.34
CA TYR A 97 -17.10 35.68 -14.16
C TYR A 97 -17.68 36.89 -13.41
N GLY A 98 -18.08 36.71 -12.15
CA GLY A 98 -18.59 37.79 -11.29
C GLY A 98 -17.58 38.93 -11.11
N MET A 99 -16.30 38.62 -10.93
CA MET A 99 -15.23 39.61 -10.83
C MET A 99 -15.02 40.37 -12.15
N ARG A 100 -15.05 39.68 -13.29
CA ARG A 100 -14.83 40.30 -14.61
C ARG A 100 -15.94 41.29 -14.98
N ARG A 101 -17.20 40.95 -14.66
CA ARG A 101 -18.37 41.83 -14.87
C ARG A 101 -18.24 43.16 -14.13
N ARG A 102 -17.76 43.15 -12.88
CA ARG A 102 -17.69 44.37 -12.04
C ARG A 102 -16.68 45.40 -12.57
N ARG A 103 -15.63 44.94 -13.26
CA ARG A 103 -14.59 45.81 -13.83
C ARG A 103 -15.08 46.65 -15.03
N SER A 104 -16.19 46.29 -15.66
CA SER A 104 -16.72 47.03 -16.83
C SER A 104 -17.43 48.34 -16.50
N ASN A 105 -17.78 48.59 -15.23
CA ASN A 105 -18.54 49.79 -14.82
C ASN A 105 -17.67 50.88 -14.17
N GLY A 106 -16.35 50.69 -14.14
CA GLY A 106 -15.41 51.69 -13.66
C GLY A 106 -15.12 52.73 -14.74
N THR A 107 -16.10 53.55 -15.08
CA THR A 107 -15.84 54.80 -15.81
C THR A 107 -14.97 55.65 -14.89
N VAL A 108 -13.67 55.72 -15.17
CA VAL A 108 -12.78 56.69 -14.54
C VAL A 108 -13.29 58.06 -14.98
N MET A 109 -14.07 58.74 -14.12
CA MET A 109 -14.34 60.17 -14.30
C MET A 109 -13.00 60.88 -14.15
N GLN A 110 -12.38 61.21 -15.28
CA GLN A 110 -11.31 62.19 -15.33
C GLN A 110 -11.95 63.56 -15.12
N ILE A 111 -11.77 64.10 -13.92
CA ILE A 111 -12.04 65.50 -13.59
C ILE A 111 -10.85 66.33 -14.08
N ALA A 112 -11.15 67.32 -14.92
CA ALA A 112 -10.22 68.32 -15.46
C ALA A 112 -10.06 69.49 -14.49
#